data_AF-A0A2S7EH71-F1
#
_entry.id   AF-A0A2S7EH71-F1
#
_cell.length_a   1.000
_cell.length_b   1.000
_cell.length_c   1.000
_cell.angle_alpha   90.00
_cell.angle_beta   90.00
_cell.angle_gamma   90.00
#
_symmetry.space_group_name_H-M   'P 1'
#
loop_
_entity.id
_entity.type
_entity.pdbx_description
1 polymer ?
#
loop_
_entity_poly.entity_id
_entity_poly.type
_entity_poly.pdbx_seq_one_letter_code
_entity_poly.pdbx_strand_id
1 'polypeptide(L)'
;MRYPRIGGDVGRIQRRGGLVAMGSHGEIAGPGLPWEMQAHVEGGMTPAEVLQAATLGGARSIGRGAELGNLEAGKLADLVILQADPRLDIRNAKKIEAVMLGGRLREVPTLDELWPREKRIPALWHHGESSN
;
A
#
# COMPACT_ATOMS: atom_id res chain seq x y z
N MET A 1 -22.54 2.33 -14.08
CA MET A 1 -21.50 1.43 -13.52
C MET A 1 -21.95 0.86 -12.18
N ARG A 2 -21.77 -0.44 -11.92
CA ARG A 2 -22.25 -1.18 -10.71
C ARG A 2 -21.28 -1.11 -9.51
N TYR A 3 -20.39 -0.14 -9.51
CA TYR A 3 -19.25 -0.05 -8.59
C TYR A 3 -19.61 -0.22 -7.10
N PRO A 4 -20.68 0.41 -6.58
CA PRO A 4 -21.04 0.28 -5.16
C PRO A 4 -21.49 -1.14 -4.78
N ARG A 5 -22.07 -1.89 -5.72
CA ARG A 5 -22.52 -3.27 -5.48
C ARG A 5 -21.34 -4.21 -5.34
N ILE A 6 -20.34 -4.11 -6.21
CA ILE A 6 -19.17 -5.01 -6.19
C ILE A 6 -18.33 -4.76 -4.95
N GLY A 7 -18.02 -3.49 -4.63
CA GLY A 7 -17.29 -3.14 -3.41
C GLY A 7 -18.04 -3.56 -2.14
N GLY A 8 -19.37 -3.39 -2.12
CA GLY A 8 -20.20 -3.82 -0.99
C GLY A 8 -20.25 -5.34 -0.81
N ASP A 9 -20.24 -6.11 -1.90
CA ASP A 9 -20.19 -7.57 -1.86
C ASP A 9 -18.85 -8.07 -1.26
N VAL A 10 -17.73 -7.42 -1.63
CA VAL A 10 -16.40 -7.71 -1.07
C VAL A 10 -16.36 -7.45 0.43
N GLY A 11 -16.91 -6.31 0.89
CA GLY A 11 -17.03 -6.03 2.32
C GLY A 11 -17.84 -7.09 3.07
N ARG A 12 -18.93 -7.60 2.49
CA ARG A 12 -19.71 -8.69 3.11
C ARG A 12 -18.93 -10.00 3.21
N ILE A 13 -18.07 -10.31 2.24
CA ILE A 13 -17.19 -11.49 2.29
C ILE A 13 -16.21 -11.35 3.45
N GLN A 14 -15.52 -10.21 3.56
CA GLN A 14 -14.55 -9.96 4.63
C GLN A 14 -15.19 -10.05 6.02
N ARG A 15 -16.35 -9.42 6.24
CA ARG A 15 -17.06 -9.48 7.53
C ARG A 15 -17.54 -10.87 7.92
N ARG A 16 -17.69 -11.77 6.95
CA ARG A 16 -18.02 -13.19 7.18
C ARG A 16 -16.77 -14.07 7.38
N GLY A 17 -15.60 -13.46 7.54
CA GLY A 17 -14.33 -14.16 7.72
C GLY A 17 -13.65 -14.62 6.43
N GLY A 18 -14.18 -14.22 5.27
CA GLY A 18 -13.53 -14.48 3.99
C GLY A 18 -12.22 -13.73 3.87
N LEU A 19 -11.22 -14.37 3.27
CA LEU A 19 -9.95 -13.73 2.96
C LEU A 19 -10.11 -12.81 1.75
N VAL A 20 -9.78 -11.53 1.93
CA VAL A 20 -9.82 -10.51 0.87
C VAL A 20 -8.44 -9.89 0.76
N ALA A 21 -7.95 -9.76 -0.48
CA ALA A 21 -6.76 -9.01 -0.84
C ALA A 21 -7.11 -7.90 -1.83
N MET A 22 -6.37 -6.80 -1.81
CA MET A 22 -6.53 -5.69 -2.74
C MET A 22 -5.57 -5.84 -3.92
N GLY A 23 -6.01 -5.45 -5.12
CA GLY A 23 -5.18 -5.43 -6.32
C GLY A 23 -5.74 -4.49 -7.38
N SER A 24 -4.87 -3.83 -8.14
CA SER A 24 -5.24 -2.78 -9.10
C SER A 24 -4.80 -3.08 -10.54
N HIS A 25 -4.71 -4.37 -10.88
CA HIS A 25 -4.34 -4.93 -12.20
C HIS A 25 -2.91 -4.60 -12.71
N GLY A 26 -2.29 -3.50 -12.26
CA GLY A 26 -0.87 -3.20 -12.41
C GLY A 26 -0.51 -2.30 -13.60
N GLU A 27 -1.49 -1.82 -14.37
CA GLU A 27 -1.27 -0.91 -15.51
C GLU A 27 -0.82 0.48 -15.07
N ILE A 28 -1.19 0.88 -13.84
CA ILE A 28 -0.87 2.17 -13.26
C ILE A 28 -0.02 1.96 -11.99
N ALA A 29 1.30 1.96 -12.19
CA ALA A 29 2.27 1.76 -11.12
C ALA A 29 2.28 2.93 -10.13
N GLY A 30 2.06 2.65 -8.84
CA GLY A 30 2.00 3.65 -7.78
C GLY A 30 0.56 3.98 -7.37
N PRO A 31 -0.17 4.85 -8.11
CA PRO A 31 -1.47 5.34 -7.67
C PRO A 31 -2.62 4.34 -7.85
N GLY A 32 -2.45 3.27 -8.65
CA GLY A 32 -3.50 2.27 -8.87
C GLY A 32 -4.04 1.65 -7.59
N LEU A 33 -3.17 1.24 -6.66
CA LEU A 33 -3.61 0.62 -5.40
C LEU A 33 -4.36 1.62 -4.49
N PRO A 34 -3.86 2.85 -4.22
CA PRO A 34 -4.63 3.86 -3.49
C PRO A 34 -5.99 4.21 -4.13
N TRP A 35 -6.13 4.12 -5.45
CA TRP A 35 -7.42 4.31 -6.12
C TRP A 35 -8.37 3.14 -5.87
N GLU A 36 -7.89 1.90 -5.93
CA GLU A 36 -8.70 0.75 -5.54
C GLU A 36 -9.10 0.77 -4.06
N MET A 37 -8.23 1.26 -3.18
CA MET A 37 -8.59 1.45 -1.78
C MET A 37 -9.77 2.45 -1.61
N GLN A 38 -9.76 3.53 -2.38
CA GLN A 38 -10.86 4.53 -2.37
C GLN A 38 -12.16 3.92 -2.88
N ALA A 39 -12.07 3.18 -3.99
CA ALA A 39 -13.18 2.47 -4.58
C ALA A 39 -13.90 1.52 -3.62
N HIS A 40 -13.13 0.75 -2.85
CA HIS A 40 -13.69 -0.15 -1.85
C HIS A 40 -14.41 0.59 -0.71
N VAL A 41 -13.88 1.75 -0.29
CA VAL A 41 -14.56 2.61 0.69
C VAL A 41 -15.85 3.20 0.11
N GLU A 42 -15.84 3.67 -1.14
CA GLU A 42 -17.06 4.11 -1.85
C GLU A 42 -18.08 2.97 -2.00
N GLY A 43 -17.61 1.73 -2.06
CA GLY A 43 -18.41 0.50 -2.01
C GLY A 43 -18.98 0.15 -0.64
N GLY A 44 -18.63 0.89 0.42
CA GLY A 44 -19.16 0.70 1.77
C GLY A 44 -18.28 -0.13 2.71
N MET A 45 -17.01 -0.37 2.35
CA MET A 45 -16.01 -0.85 3.31
C MET A 45 -15.50 0.29 4.18
N THR A 46 -15.16 0.00 5.43
CA THR A 46 -14.49 0.96 6.31
C THR A 46 -13.02 1.12 5.92
N PRO A 47 -12.36 2.25 6.24
CA PRO A 47 -10.92 2.39 6.04
C PRO A 47 -10.10 1.27 6.71
N ALA A 48 -10.53 0.79 7.87
CA ALA A 48 -9.87 -0.32 8.57
C ALA A 48 -9.99 -1.66 7.81
N GLU A 49 -11.17 -1.98 7.27
CA GLU A 49 -11.40 -3.16 6.43
C GLU A 49 -10.51 -3.12 5.17
N VAL A 50 -10.43 -1.95 4.53
CA VAL A 50 -9.59 -1.75 3.33
C VAL A 50 -8.10 -1.84 3.66
N LEU A 51 -7.63 -1.22 4.75
CA LEU A 51 -6.23 -1.32 5.18
C LEU A 51 -5.85 -2.77 5.48
N GLN A 52 -6.73 -3.53 6.17
CA GLN A 52 -6.50 -4.95 6.42
C GLN A 52 -6.39 -5.74 5.11
N ALA A 53 -7.27 -5.51 4.14
CA ALA A 53 -7.23 -6.20 2.86
C ALA A 53 -6.00 -5.82 2.02
N ALA A 54 -5.57 -4.55 2.07
CA ALA A 54 -4.39 -4.04 1.37
C ALA A 54 -3.05 -4.51 1.97
N THR A 55 -3.05 -4.98 3.21
CA THR A 55 -1.84 -5.38 3.94
C THR A 55 -1.87 -6.86 4.30
N LEU A 56 -2.40 -7.22 5.46
CA LEU A 56 -2.45 -8.59 5.97
C LEU A 56 -3.24 -9.53 5.05
N GLY A 57 -4.28 -9.02 4.39
CA GLY A 57 -5.08 -9.75 3.40
C GLY A 57 -4.24 -10.21 2.21
N GLY A 58 -3.49 -9.29 1.62
CA GLY A 58 -2.49 -9.60 0.57
C GLY A 58 -1.44 -10.59 1.06
N ALA A 59 -0.84 -10.34 2.22
CA ALA A 59 0.19 -11.20 2.80
C ALA A 59 -0.29 -12.64 3.01
N ARG A 60 -1.49 -12.82 3.56
CA ARG A 60 -2.11 -14.14 3.75
C ARG A 60 -2.44 -14.83 2.43
N SER A 61 -2.91 -14.06 1.44
CA SER A 61 -3.27 -14.61 0.12
C SER A 61 -2.07 -15.19 -0.62
N ILE A 62 -0.87 -14.67 -0.38
CA ILE A 62 0.39 -15.21 -0.95
C ILE A 62 1.15 -16.14 0.02
N GLY A 63 0.54 -16.55 1.14
CA GLY A 63 1.17 -17.45 2.11
C GLY A 63 2.28 -16.84 2.98
N ARG A 64 2.42 -15.51 3.01
CA ARG A 64 3.48 -14.77 3.72
C ARG A 64 2.99 -14.03 4.97
N GLY A 65 1.80 -14.34 5.48
CA GLY A 65 1.21 -13.64 6.64
C GLY A 65 2.00 -13.77 7.95
N ALA A 66 2.90 -14.75 8.04
CA ALA A 66 3.85 -14.89 9.15
C ALA A 66 5.02 -13.90 9.06
N GLU A 67 5.30 -13.35 7.88
CA GLU A 67 6.50 -12.55 7.60
C GLU A 67 6.19 -11.07 7.34
N LEU A 68 5.00 -10.75 6.82
CA LEU A 68 4.62 -9.38 6.46
C LEU A 68 3.10 -9.14 6.56
N GLY A 69 2.70 -7.88 6.38
CA GLY A 69 1.30 -7.45 6.29
C GLY A 69 0.71 -6.88 7.58
N ASN A 70 1.44 -6.90 8.70
CA ASN A 70 1.10 -6.16 9.91
C ASN A 70 2.36 -5.78 10.71
N LEU A 71 2.19 -4.94 11.74
CA LEU A 71 3.29 -4.43 12.56
C LEU A 71 3.47 -5.29 13.81
N GLU A 72 4.31 -6.33 13.70
CA GLU A 72 4.67 -7.24 14.78
C GLU A 72 6.18 -7.45 14.82
N ALA A 73 6.76 -7.54 16.01
CA ALA A 73 8.19 -7.83 16.17
C ALA A 73 8.53 -9.21 15.57
N GLY A 74 9.66 -9.29 14.86
CA GLY A 74 10.10 -10.51 14.17
C GLY A 74 9.67 -10.62 12.71
N LYS A 75 8.78 -9.74 12.23
CA LYS A 75 8.41 -9.64 10.81
C LYS A 75 9.36 -8.75 10.03
N LEU A 76 9.27 -8.81 8.71
CA LEU A 76 9.99 -7.92 7.81
C LEU A 76 9.59 -6.47 8.08
N ALA A 77 10.60 -5.59 8.14
CA ALA A 77 10.40 -4.16 8.31
C ALA A 77 10.04 -3.51 6.96
N ASP A 78 8.85 -3.86 6.46
CA ASP A 78 8.23 -3.31 5.26
C ASP A 78 7.09 -2.37 5.66
N LEU A 79 7.36 -1.06 5.57
CA LEU A 79 6.50 -0.01 6.12
C LEU A 79 6.22 1.08 5.08
N VAL A 80 5.05 1.69 5.17
CA VAL A 80 4.72 2.93 4.46
C VAL A 80 4.45 4.01 5.51
N ILE A 81 5.21 5.11 5.45
CA ILE A 81 5.07 6.25 6.36
C ILE A 81 4.21 7.30 5.65
N LEU A 82 3.11 7.70 6.29
CA LEU A 82 2.13 8.63 5.73
C LEU A 82 2.14 9.96 6.48
N GLN A 83 1.94 11.05 5.75
CA GLN A 83 1.81 12.40 6.31
C GLN A 83 0.46 12.65 6.99
N ALA A 84 -0.53 11.77 6.78
CA ALA A 84 -1.87 11.90 7.32
C ALA A 84 -2.50 10.53 7.59
N ASP A 85 -3.42 10.47 8.56
CA ASP A 85 -4.05 9.24 9.02
C ASP A 85 -5.02 8.66 7.97
N PRO A 86 -4.76 7.45 7.41
CA PRO A 86 -5.65 6.81 6.44
C PRO A 86 -6.95 6.26 7.04
N ARG A 87 -7.05 6.18 8.38
CA ARG A 87 -8.27 5.73 9.07
C ARG A 87 -9.35 6.81 9.09
N LEU A 88 -8.94 8.08 9.05
CA LEU A 88 -9.85 9.23 8.97
C LEU A 88 -10.34 9.46 7.53
N ASP A 89 -9.46 9.24 6.56
CA ASP A 89 -9.77 9.35 5.14
C ASP A 89 -8.81 8.45 4.35
N ILE A 90 -9.35 7.43 3.68
CA ILE A 90 -8.56 6.45 2.93
C ILE A 90 -7.73 7.10 1.81
N ARG A 91 -8.14 8.28 1.32
CA ARG A 91 -7.39 9.07 0.33
C ARG A 91 -6.03 9.53 0.86
N ASN A 92 -5.81 9.53 2.17
CA ASN A 92 -4.51 9.82 2.77
C ASN A 92 -3.46 8.73 2.50
N ALA A 93 -3.86 7.53 2.03
CA ALA A 93 -2.92 6.47 1.64
C ALA A 93 -1.96 6.88 0.49
N LYS A 94 -2.27 7.96 -0.25
CA LYS A 94 -1.40 8.52 -1.29
C LYS A 94 -0.37 9.54 -0.78
N LYS A 95 -0.51 10.01 0.47
CA LYS A 95 0.35 11.05 1.06
C LYS A 95 1.55 10.40 1.72
N ILE A 96 2.37 9.73 0.92
CA ILE A 96 3.51 8.96 1.38
C ILE A 96 4.69 9.89 1.61
N GLU A 97 5.22 9.87 2.83
CA GLU A 97 6.43 10.61 3.23
C GLU A 97 7.69 9.82 2.89
N ALA A 98 7.70 8.55 3.30
CA ALA A 98 8.83 7.65 3.14
C ALA A 98 8.34 6.19 3.10
N VAL A 99 9.18 5.31 2.60
CA VAL A 99 8.92 3.86 2.59
C VAL A 99 10.09 3.13 3.23
N MET A 100 9.81 2.12 4.04
CA MET A 100 10.82 1.21 4.54
C MET A 100 10.68 -0.12 3.81
N LEU A 101 11.77 -0.61 3.22
CA LEU A 101 11.80 -1.88 2.49
C LEU A 101 12.92 -2.75 3.05
N GLY A 102 12.56 -3.86 3.68
CA GLY A 102 13.48 -4.80 4.33
C GLY A 102 14.37 -4.10 5.35
N GLY A 103 13.82 -3.15 6.10
CA GLY A 103 14.57 -2.36 7.10
C GLY A 103 15.45 -1.25 6.52
N ARG A 104 15.29 -0.86 5.25
CA ARG A 104 15.97 0.32 4.69
C ARG A 104 14.96 1.41 4.43
N LEU A 105 15.12 2.56 5.08
CA LEU A 105 14.25 3.71 4.90
C LEU A 105 14.64 4.45 3.62
N ARG A 106 13.65 4.81 2.81
CA ARG A 106 13.83 5.49 1.53
C ARG A 106 12.92 6.69 1.40
N GLU A 107 13.42 7.76 0.80
CA GLU A 107 12.60 8.89 0.39
C GLU A 107 11.81 8.57 -0.89
N VAL A 108 10.57 9.04 -1.00
CA VAL A 108 9.70 8.69 -2.12
C VAL A 108 10.15 9.27 -3.47
N PRO A 109 10.58 10.55 -3.57
CA PRO A 109 10.86 11.15 -4.87
C PRO A 109 12.04 10.54 -5.62
N THR A 110 13.07 10.08 -4.90
CA THR A 110 14.32 9.58 -5.49
C THR A 110 14.60 8.11 -5.17
N LEU A 111 13.91 7.56 -4.16
CA LEU A 111 14.21 6.26 -3.55
C LEU A 111 15.59 6.18 -2.87
N ASP A 112 16.26 7.32 -2.67
CA ASP A 112 17.51 7.41 -1.92
C ASP A 112 17.34 6.79 -0.53
N GLU A 113 18.36 6.06 -0.10
CA GLU A 113 18.36 5.43 1.21
C GLU A 113 18.70 6.48 2.26
N LEU A 114 17.79 6.69 3.20
CA LEU A 114 17.95 7.60 4.34
C LEU A 114 18.51 6.87 5.56
N TRP A 115 18.20 5.57 5.69
CA TRP A 115 18.65 4.73 6.80
C TRP A 115 18.77 3.27 6.35
N PRO A 116 19.76 2.49 6.83
CA PRO A 116 20.76 2.82 7.86
C PRO A 116 21.96 3.62 7.36
N ARG A 117 22.08 3.81 6.04
CA ARG A 117 23.15 4.57 5.43
C ARG A 117 22.55 5.57 4.46
N GLU A 118 23.05 6.79 4.51
CA GLU A 118 22.69 7.78 3.51
C GLU A 118 23.35 7.38 2.19
N LYS A 119 22.53 6.96 1.22
CA LYS A 119 23.01 6.50 -0.09
C LYS A 119 22.07 6.95 -1.19
N ARG A 120 22.61 7.77 -2.09
CA ARG A 120 21.94 8.16 -3.32
C ARG A 120 21.86 6.99 -4.31
N ILE A 121 20.68 6.75 -4.87
CA ILE A 121 20.53 5.81 -5.98
C ILE A 121 21.06 6.49 -7.26
N PRO A 122 21.90 5.81 -8.06
CA PRO A 122 22.28 6.33 -9.37
C PRO A 122 21.05 6.64 -10.20
N ALA A 123 21.12 7.67 -11.05
CA ALA A 123 20.05 7.97 -11.99
C ALA A 123 19.67 6.68 -12.76
N LEU A 124 18.41 6.26 -12.62
CA LEU A 124 17.87 5.16 -13.41
C LEU A 124 17.91 5.56 -14.87
N TRP A 125 18.09 4.58 -15.75
CA TRP A 125 18.18 4.75 -17.20
C TRP A 125 16.96 5.44 -17.86
N HIS A 126 15.84 5.56 -17.15
CA HIS A 126 14.64 6.28 -17.59
C HIS A 126 14.48 7.67 -16.99
N HIS A 127 15.24 8.01 -15.95
CA HIS A 127 15.39 9.38 -15.52
C HIS A 127 16.31 10.00 -16.57
N GLY A 128 15.71 10.44 -17.68
CA GLY A 128 16.46 10.99 -18.80
C GLY A 128 17.49 11.98 -18.30
N GLU A 129 18.67 11.97 -18.92
CA GLU A 129 19.60 13.09 -18.80
C GLU A 129 18.79 14.36 -19.06
N SER A 130 18.47 15.11 -18.00
CA SER A 130 18.10 16.50 -18.15
C SER A 130 19.38 17.20 -18.58
N SER A 131 19.63 17.10 -19.89
CA SER A 131 20.58 17.92 -20.62
C SER A 131 20.22 19.36 -20.29
N ASN A 132 21.22 20.06 -19.80
CA ASN A 132 21.28 21.49 -19.49
C ASN A 132 20.62 22.37 -20.57
#